data_AF-A0A7X8A4K9-F1
#
_entry.id   AF-A0A7X8A4K9-F1
#
_cell.length_a   1.000
_cell.length_b   1.000
_cell.length_c   1.000
_cell.angle_alpha   90.00
_cell.angle_beta   90.00
_cell.angle_gamma   90.00
#
_symmetry.space_group_name_H-M   'P 1'
#
loop_
_entity.id
_entity.type
_entity.pdbx_description
1 polymer ?
#
loop_
_entity_poly.entity_id
_entity_poly.type
_entity_poly.pdbx_seq_one_letter_code
_entity_poly.pdbx_strand_id
1 'polypeptide(L)'
;MNKLKAVQSAELSATPIANNLQRYCDLINSNIRPPVPVKPDDIYIRAMFIISDGVNAYGGKFDRVDMPEIARRFVDSPVLIGHDKGGLPIARNFWAETVEKDGGLWIKSYFYWLKQSENAERLALNIDAGIYKECSVSFIYDTPECSACGQDIRTCGHQVSRDIHFYYRGVEKILETSLVYRGAVPGTSITDQLAIDKPNSGVFRLIPAASGQFGLASEPNSKTVAARLGGRRFYLVMQE
;
A
#
# COMPACT_ATOMS: atom_id res chain seq x y z
N MET A 1 12.41 -17.97 17.05
CA MET A 1 12.14 -18.06 15.58
C MET A 1 10.86 -17.29 15.32
N ASN A 2 10.97 -16.03 14.90
CA ASN A 2 9.81 -15.17 14.63
C ASN A 2 9.13 -15.63 13.35
N LYS A 3 7.95 -16.23 13.49
CA LYS A 3 7.02 -16.44 12.38
C LYS A 3 6.76 -15.07 11.77
N LEU A 4 7.02 -14.90 10.46
CA LEU A 4 6.37 -13.87 9.66
C LEU A 4 4.87 -14.15 9.74
N LYS A 5 4.22 -13.65 10.78
CA LYS A 5 2.76 -13.61 10.84
C LYS A 5 2.33 -12.69 9.72
N ALA A 6 1.42 -13.13 8.87
CA ALA A 6 0.62 -12.19 8.09
C ALA A 6 -0.04 -11.23 9.11
N VAL A 7 0.46 -10.00 9.20
CA VAL A 7 -0.01 -9.02 10.18
C VAL A 7 -1.04 -8.12 9.53
N GLN A 8 -2.25 -8.68 9.38
CA GLN A 8 -3.55 -8.05 9.64
C GLN A 8 -4.64 -9.11 9.32
N SER A 9 -5.35 -9.60 10.34
CA SER A 9 -6.22 -10.78 10.26
C SER A 9 -7.67 -10.47 9.89
N ALA A 10 -7.92 -9.47 9.04
CA ALA A 10 -9.22 -9.30 8.42
C ALA A 10 -9.14 -9.79 6.97
N GLU A 11 -9.64 -11.00 6.73
CA GLU A 11 -9.67 -11.64 5.42
C GLU A 11 -10.80 -11.04 4.56
N LEU A 12 -10.64 -9.79 4.12
CA LEU A 12 -11.64 -9.04 3.32
C LEU A 12 -11.70 -9.50 1.85
N SER A 13 -10.79 -10.38 1.44
CA SER A 13 -10.63 -10.90 0.08
C SER A 13 -11.57 -12.05 -0.29
N ALA A 14 -12.43 -12.52 0.63
CA ALA A 14 -13.23 -13.74 0.42
C ALA A 14 -14.68 -13.52 -0.04
N THR A 15 -15.15 -12.28 -0.24
CA THR A 15 -16.57 -12.06 -0.59
C THR A 15 -16.82 -10.74 -1.35
N PRO A 16 -17.72 -10.75 -2.35
CA PRO A 16 -18.19 -9.54 -3.02
C PRO A 16 -18.77 -8.48 -2.08
N ILE A 17 -18.52 -7.21 -2.40
CA ILE A 17 -18.75 -6.00 -1.59
C ILE A 17 -20.20 -5.77 -1.22
N ALA A 18 -21.14 -6.04 -2.15
CA ALA A 18 -22.57 -5.84 -1.93
C ALA A 18 -23.11 -6.67 -0.75
N ASN A 19 -22.42 -7.75 -0.38
CA ASN A 19 -22.77 -8.62 0.75
C ASN A 19 -21.95 -8.35 2.02
N ASN A 20 -21.02 -7.36 2.00
CA ASN A 20 -20.02 -7.12 3.04
C ASN A 20 -19.97 -5.68 3.58
N LEU A 21 -20.91 -4.80 3.21
CA LEU A 21 -20.92 -3.41 3.70
C LEU A 21 -20.91 -3.35 5.25
N GLN A 22 -21.66 -4.23 5.90
CA GLN A 22 -21.62 -4.37 7.37
C GLN A 22 -20.21 -4.68 7.88
N ARG A 23 -19.46 -5.55 7.21
CA ARG A 23 -18.09 -5.91 7.60
C ARG A 23 -17.13 -4.72 7.48
N TYR A 24 -17.31 -3.86 6.48
CA TYR A 24 -16.53 -2.63 6.40
C TYR A 24 -16.91 -1.65 7.52
N CYS A 25 -18.20 -1.51 7.84
CA CYS A 25 -18.64 -0.75 9.01
C CYS A 25 -18.03 -1.31 10.31
N ASP A 26 -17.98 -2.63 10.48
CA ASP A 26 -17.38 -3.27 11.65
C ASP A 26 -15.88 -2.91 11.76
N LEU A 27 -15.14 -2.92 10.64
CA LEU A 27 -13.74 -2.50 10.62
C LEU A 27 -13.55 -1.01 10.92
N ILE A 28 -14.42 -0.15 10.38
CA ILE A 28 -14.40 1.28 10.71
C ILE A 28 -14.64 1.46 12.21
N ASN A 29 -15.66 0.79 12.74
CA ASN A 29 -16.04 0.88 14.15
C ASN A 29 -14.96 0.30 15.08
N SER A 30 -14.21 -0.73 14.65
CA SER A 30 -13.12 -1.31 15.44
C SER A 30 -11.82 -0.50 15.37
N ASN A 31 -11.47 -0.02 14.17
CA ASN A 31 -10.17 0.61 13.93
C ASN A 31 -10.20 2.12 14.23
N ILE A 32 -11.24 2.81 13.78
CA ILE A 32 -11.39 4.26 13.95
C ILE A 32 -12.06 4.58 15.27
N ARG A 33 -12.98 3.71 15.73
CA ARG A 33 -13.73 3.87 16.98
C ARG A 33 -14.41 5.25 17.08
N PRO A 34 -15.24 5.61 16.08
CA PRO A 34 -15.99 6.86 16.16
C PRO A 34 -16.91 6.85 17.39
N PRO A 35 -17.17 8.01 18.04
CA PRO A 35 -18.06 8.08 19.20
C PRO A 35 -19.47 7.53 18.93
N VAL A 36 -19.94 7.67 17.69
CA VAL A 36 -21.17 7.05 17.19
C VAL A 36 -20.77 6.02 16.13
N PRO A 37 -21.08 4.73 16.33
CA PRO A 37 -20.79 3.70 15.34
C PRO A 37 -21.46 4.00 13.99
N VAL A 38 -20.71 3.85 12.90
CA VAL A 38 -21.24 4.01 11.54
C VAL A 38 -22.02 2.78 11.11
N LYS A 39 -23.06 3.01 10.31
CA LYS A 39 -23.91 1.97 9.69
C LYS A 39 -23.76 1.99 8.17
N PRO A 40 -24.17 0.92 7.48
CA PRO A 40 -24.15 0.83 6.02
C PRO A 40 -24.74 2.04 5.29
N ASP A 41 -25.87 2.55 5.78
CA ASP A 41 -26.55 3.68 5.14
C ASP A 41 -25.85 5.03 5.36
N ASP A 42 -24.92 5.11 6.32
CA ASP A 42 -24.29 6.37 6.72
C ASP A 42 -23.08 6.74 5.85
N ILE A 43 -22.51 5.80 5.09
CA ILE A 43 -21.16 5.97 4.52
C ILE A 43 -21.05 5.70 3.02
N TYR A 44 -20.11 6.38 2.40
CA TYR A 44 -19.49 5.97 1.14
C TYR A 44 -18.12 5.34 1.43
N ILE A 45 -17.70 4.39 0.58
CA ILE A 45 -16.39 3.74 0.67
C ILE A 45 -15.73 3.68 -0.70
N ARG A 46 -14.44 4.02 -0.77
CA ARG A 46 -13.58 3.83 -1.95
C ARG A 46 -12.21 3.34 -1.50
N ALA A 47 -11.39 2.91 -2.45
CA ALA A 47 -10.00 2.54 -2.21
C ALA A 47 -9.05 3.31 -3.14
N MET A 48 -7.80 3.46 -2.70
CA MET A 48 -6.71 4.14 -3.40
C MET A 48 -5.55 3.18 -3.58
N PHE A 49 -5.05 3.05 -4.80
CA PHE A 49 -3.71 2.51 -5.07
C PHE A 49 -2.72 3.66 -4.89
N ILE A 50 -2.10 3.76 -3.72
CA ILE A 50 -1.49 5.01 -3.24
C ILE A 50 0.04 4.99 -3.18
N ILE A 51 0.63 3.82 -2.93
CA ILE A 51 2.08 3.61 -2.94
C ILE A 51 2.37 2.39 -3.82
N SER A 52 3.41 2.45 -4.63
CA SER A 52 3.98 1.29 -5.31
C SER A 52 5.45 1.09 -4.96
N ASP A 53 5.99 -0.08 -5.28
CA ASP A 53 7.44 -0.35 -5.24
C ASP A 53 8.20 0.24 -6.45
N GLY A 54 7.56 1.10 -7.26
CA GLY A 54 8.19 1.86 -8.34
C GLY A 54 8.96 3.10 -7.87
N VAL A 55 9.83 3.62 -8.72
CA VAL A 55 10.46 4.94 -8.50
C VAL A 55 9.44 6.03 -8.83
N ASN A 56 9.25 6.97 -7.90
CA ASN A 56 8.32 8.08 -8.06
C ASN A 56 8.97 9.25 -8.83
N ALA A 57 8.17 10.29 -9.12
CA ALA A 57 8.59 11.46 -9.89
C ALA A 57 9.76 12.26 -9.27
N TYR A 58 10.08 12.02 -7.99
CA TYR A 58 11.16 12.67 -7.26
C TYR A 58 12.38 11.75 -7.03
N GLY A 59 12.38 10.55 -7.61
CA GLY A 59 13.45 9.57 -7.45
C GLY A 59 13.38 8.74 -6.16
N GLY A 60 12.29 8.85 -5.39
CA GLY A 60 12.07 8.04 -4.21
C GLY A 60 11.39 6.71 -4.55
N LYS A 61 11.72 5.66 -3.81
CA LYS A 61 11.17 4.31 -3.99
C LYS A 61 10.87 3.69 -2.63
N PHE A 62 9.72 3.04 -2.50
CA PHE A 62 9.43 2.22 -1.33
C PHE A 62 10.03 0.83 -1.53
N ASP A 63 10.77 0.35 -0.54
CA ASP A 63 11.28 -1.01 -0.60
C ASP A 63 10.13 -1.99 -0.37
N ARG A 64 10.01 -2.97 -1.27
CA ARG A 64 8.95 -3.97 -1.28
C ARG A 64 8.87 -4.72 0.05
N VAL A 65 10.00 -4.93 0.72
CA VAL A 65 10.06 -5.63 2.01
C VAL A 65 9.42 -4.83 3.15
N ASP A 66 9.41 -3.50 3.04
CA ASP A 66 8.90 -2.58 4.07
C ASP A 66 7.40 -2.30 3.88
N MET A 67 6.87 -2.49 2.66
CA MET A 67 5.49 -2.16 2.30
C MET A 67 4.40 -2.77 3.21
N PRO A 68 4.49 -4.03 3.65
CA PRO A 68 3.48 -4.58 4.57
C PRO A 68 3.40 -3.84 5.91
N GLU A 69 4.54 -3.39 6.45
CA GLU A 69 4.57 -2.58 7.68
C GLU A 69 4.07 -1.17 7.43
N ILE A 70 4.42 -0.58 6.28
CA ILE A 70 3.92 0.74 5.88
C ILE A 70 2.40 0.72 5.71
N ALA A 71 1.82 -0.33 5.12
CA ALA A 71 0.38 -0.46 4.94
C ALA A 71 -0.38 -0.36 6.28
N ARG A 72 0.12 -1.00 7.34
CA ARG A 72 -0.49 -0.94 8.68
C ARG A 72 -0.60 0.49 9.23
N ARG A 73 0.28 1.40 8.80
CA ARG A 73 0.36 2.79 9.27
C ARG A 73 -0.69 3.70 8.63
N PHE A 74 -1.42 3.23 7.62
CA PHE A 74 -2.51 4.01 7.01
C PHE A 74 -3.76 4.07 7.88
N VAL A 75 -4.00 3.06 8.73
CA VAL A 75 -5.21 3.02 9.55
C VAL A 75 -5.26 4.25 10.45
N ASP A 76 -6.41 4.91 10.46
CA ASP A 76 -6.68 6.14 11.20
C ASP A 76 -5.91 7.39 10.72
N SER A 77 -5.32 7.33 9.51
CA SER A 77 -4.79 8.54 8.87
C SER A 77 -5.92 9.33 8.17
N PRO A 78 -5.86 10.68 8.21
CA PRO A 78 -6.86 11.53 7.55
C PRO A 78 -6.73 11.50 6.04
N VAL A 79 -7.85 11.72 5.36
CA VAL A 79 -7.90 11.96 3.92
C VAL A 79 -8.21 13.43 3.65
N LEU A 80 -7.38 14.08 2.84
CA LEU A 80 -7.49 15.50 2.46
C LEU A 80 -7.76 15.65 0.96
N ILE A 81 -7.96 16.90 0.54
CA ILE A 81 -7.95 17.31 -0.87
C ILE A 81 -6.72 18.18 -1.09
N GLY A 82 -5.91 17.83 -2.09
CA GLY A 82 -4.82 18.70 -2.56
C GLY A 82 -3.71 18.99 -1.53
N HIS A 83 -3.52 18.12 -0.52
CA HIS A 83 -2.64 18.40 0.63
C HIS A 83 -3.00 19.65 1.42
N ASP A 84 -4.26 20.11 1.33
CA ASP A 84 -4.69 21.31 2.03
C ASP A 84 -4.78 21.08 3.54
N LYS A 85 -3.84 21.68 4.27
CA LYS A 85 -3.77 21.66 5.74
C LYS A 85 -4.47 22.85 6.40
N GLY A 86 -5.09 23.74 5.61
CA GLY A 86 -5.96 24.81 6.10
C GLY A 86 -7.36 24.31 6.46
N GLY A 87 -7.81 23.21 5.84
CA GLY A 87 -9.09 22.56 6.10
C GLY A 87 -9.02 21.35 7.04
N LEU A 88 -10.19 20.88 7.49
CA LEU A 88 -10.33 19.61 8.19
C LEU A 88 -10.43 18.44 7.18
N PRO A 89 -10.10 17.20 7.59
CA PRO A 89 -10.21 16.03 6.73
C PRO A 89 -11.62 15.77 6.21
N ILE A 90 -11.71 15.29 4.97
CA ILE A 90 -12.97 14.91 4.32
C ILE A 90 -13.35 13.43 4.54
N ALA A 91 -12.36 12.61 4.89
CA ALA A 91 -12.49 11.17 5.09
C ALA A 91 -11.39 10.65 6.02
N ARG A 92 -11.47 9.37 6.38
CA ARG A 92 -10.39 8.64 7.09
C ARG A 92 -10.11 7.30 6.43
N ASN A 93 -8.84 6.91 6.43
CA ASN A 93 -8.43 5.56 6.05
C ASN A 93 -8.70 4.59 7.20
N PHE A 94 -9.39 3.48 6.92
CA PHE A 94 -9.78 2.51 7.96
C PHE A 94 -9.15 1.13 7.77
N TRP A 95 -8.59 0.88 6.58
CA TRP A 95 -7.92 -0.37 6.24
C TRP A 95 -6.89 -0.11 5.14
N ALA A 96 -5.82 -0.91 5.10
CA ALA A 96 -4.90 -0.90 3.97
C ALA A 96 -4.17 -2.24 3.89
N GLU A 97 -3.76 -2.61 2.69
CA GLU A 97 -3.03 -3.86 2.45
C GLU A 97 -2.15 -3.80 1.21
N THR A 98 -1.36 -4.85 1.00
CA THR A 98 -0.49 -4.98 -0.17
C THR A 98 -1.13 -5.90 -1.22
N VAL A 99 -1.08 -5.48 -2.48
CA VAL A 99 -1.67 -6.19 -3.63
C VAL A 99 -0.75 -6.09 -4.85
N GLU A 100 -0.73 -7.12 -5.69
CA GLU A 100 -0.06 -7.04 -7.00
C GLU A 100 -0.98 -6.34 -8.00
N LYS A 101 -0.47 -5.36 -8.73
CA LYS A 101 -1.18 -4.67 -9.81
C LYS A 101 -0.18 -4.19 -10.85
N ASP A 102 -0.47 -4.48 -12.12
CA ASP A 102 0.35 -4.08 -13.28
C ASP A 102 1.84 -4.47 -13.17
N GLY A 103 2.13 -5.62 -12.54
CA GLY A 103 3.50 -6.13 -12.36
C GLY A 103 4.31 -5.48 -11.24
N GLY A 104 3.70 -4.63 -10.41
CA GLY A 104 4.31 -4.05 -9.21
C GLY A 104 3.51 -4.34 -7.94
N LEU A 105 4.17 -4.25 -6.78
CA LEU A 105 3.47 -4.30 -5.50
C LEU A 105 2.91 -2.92 -5.18
N TRP A 106 1.64 -2.87 -4.75
CA TRP A 106 0.94 -1.66 -4.37
C TRP A 106 0.41 -1.74 -2.95
N ILE A 107 0.38 -0.60 -2.25
CA ILE A 107 -0.48 -0.43 -1.09
C ILE A 107 -1.83 0.07 -1.59
N LYS A 108 -2.87 -0.69 -1.28
CA LYS A 108 -4.27 -0.33 -1.47
C LYS A 108 -4.84 0.15 -0.14
N SER A 109 -5.16 1.43 -0.02
CA SER A 109 -5.75 2.04 1.19
C SER A 109 -7.24 2.28 1.00
N TYR A 110 -8.04 1.94 1.99
CA TYR A 110 -9.50 2.07 1.96
C TYR A 110 -9.91 3.22 2.87
N PHE A 111 -10.80 4.06 2.35
CA PHE A 111 -11.28 5.23 3.05
C PHE A 111 -12.79 5.35 2.97
N TYR A 112 -13.36 6.02 3.98
CA TYR A 112 -14.79 6.27 4.07
C TYR A 112 -15.07 7.73 4.42
N TRP A 113 -16.24 8.22 3.98
CA TRP A 113 -16.82 9.49 4.40
C TRP A 113 -18.32 9.33 4.65
N LEU A 114 -18.88 10.25 5.42
CA LEU A 114 -20.30 10.23 5.77
C LEU A 114 -21.14 10.75 4.60
N LYS A 115 -22.26 10.10 4.27
CA LYS A 115 -23.19 10.59 3.24
C LYS A 115 -23.83 11.93 3.62
N GLN A 116 -23.95 12.19 4.92
CA GLN A 116 -24.52 13.44 5.44
C GLN A 116 -23.49 14.56 5.58
N SER A 117 -22.19 14.31 5.32
CA SER A 117 -21.21 15.39 5.36
C SER A 117 -21.43 16.37 4.21
N GLU A 118 -20.97 17.59 4.40
CA GLU A 118 -21.02 18.60 3.34
C GLU A 118 -20.36 18.07 2.06
N ASN A 119 -21.01 18.28 0.91
CA ASN A 119 -20.53 17.87 -0.41
C ASN A 119 -20.29 16.36 -0.62
N ALA A 120 -20.79 15.48 0.26
CA ALA A 120 -20.53 14.04 0.20
C ALA A 120 -20.93 13.39 -1.14
N GLU A 121 -22.12 13.72 -1.66
CA GLU A 121 -22.62 13.21 -2.95
C GLU A 121 -21.78 13.74 -4.12
N ARG A 122 -21.41 15.02 -4.09
CA ARG A 122 -20.54 15.63 -5.11
C ARG A 122 -19.16 14.98 -5.11
N LEU A 123 -18.61 14.66 -3.95
CA LEU A 123 -17.35 13.93 -3.82
C LEU A 123 -17.45 12.54 -4.46
N ALA A 124 -18.51 11.79 -4.15
CA ALA A 124 -18.77 10.48 -4.75
C ALA A 124 -18.87 10.58 -6.28
N LEU A 125 -19.68 11.50 -6.78
CA LEU A 125 -19.87 11.74 -8.22
C LEU A 125 -18.56 12.08 -8.93
N ASN A 126 -17.73 12.96 -8.35
CA ASN A 126 -16.46 13.34 -8.96
C ASN A 126 -15.44 12.20 -8.98
N ILE A 127 -15.43 11.33 -7.97
CA ILE A 127 -14.59 10.13 -7.98
C ILE A 127 -15.09 9.17 -9.06
N ASP A 128 -16.39 8.87 -9.07
CA ASP A 128 -16.97 7.86 -9.96
C ASP A 128 -16.93 8.29 -11.43
N ALA A 129 -17.06 9.59 -11.70
CA ALA A 129 -16.88 10.18 -13.03
C ALA A 129 -15.40 10.32 -13.44
N GLY A 130 -14.44 9.95 -12.57
CA GLY A 130 -13.01 10.01 -12.85
C GLY A 130 -12.43 11.42 -12.86
N ILE A 131 -13.15 12.42 -12.34
CA ILE A 131 -12.65 13.79 -12.14
C ILE A 131 -11.59 13.80 -11.04
N TYR A 132 -11.87 13.11 -9.93
CA TYR A 132 -10.91 12.84 -8.85
C TYR A 132 -10.43 11.41 -8.98
N LYS A 133 -9.33 11.22 -9.71
CA LYS A 133 -8.83 9.88 -10.08
C LYS A 133 -7.45 9.55 -9.53
N GLU A 134 -6.71 10.52 -9.01
CA GLU A 134 -5.34 10.32 -8.53
C GLU A 134 -5.24 10.68 -7.04
N CYS A 135 -4.26 10.04 -6.39
CA CYS A 135 -4.02 10.22 -4.98
C CYS A 135 -2.53 10.38 -4.67
N SER A 136 -2.25 10.88 -3.47
CA SER A 136 -0.92 11.13 -2.94
C SER A 136 -0.88 10.86 -1.44
N VAL A 137 0.31 10.77 -0.88
CA VAL A 137 0.54 10.46 0.54
C VAL A 137 1.64 11.33 1.10
N SER A 138 1.41 11.90 2.28
CA SER A 138 2.44 12.52 3.10
C SER A 138 2.82 11.58 4.24
N PHE A 139 4.12 11.46 4.49
CA PHE A 139 4.65 10.54 5.49
C PHE A 139 5.99 11.05 6.04
N ILE A 140 6.37 10.51 7.19
CA ILE A 140 7.67 10.74 7.82
C ILE A 140 8.53 9.50 7.61
N TYR A 141 9.80 9.72 7.26
CA TYR A 141 10.82 8.69 7.13
C TYR A 141 12.16 9.22 7.63
N ASP A 142 13.07 8.31 7.97
CA ASP A 142 14.35 8.64 8.59
C ASP A 142 15.42 8.98 7.55
N THR A 143 15.77 7.97 6.73
CA THR A 143 16.92 8.05 5.82
C THR A 143 16.50 7.80 4.37
N PRO A 144 16.76 8.73 3.43
CA PRO A 144 16.67 8.46 2.00
C PRO A 144 17.95 7.74 1.53
N GLU A 145 17.95 6.42 1.61
CA GLU A 145 19.11 5.58 1.30
C GLU A 145 19.38 5.55 -0.20
N CYS A 146 20.54 6.04 -0.63
CA CYS A 146 20.97 6.06 -2.03
C CYS A 146 21.09 4.65 -2.61
N SER A 147 20.49 4.42 -3.79
CA SER A 147 20.56 3.13 -4.47
C SER A 147 21.97 2.75 -4.96
N ALA A 148 22.85 3.74 -5.16
CA ALA A 148 24.20 3.52 -5.67
C ALA A 148 25.21 3.12 -4.58
N CYS A 149 25.14 3.72 -3.40
CA CYS A 149 26.15 3.51 -2.34
C CYS A 149 25.59 3.15 -0.95
N GLY A 150 24.27 3.15 -0.76
CA GLY A 150 23.62 2.81 0.51
C GLY A 150 23.78 3.87 1.61
N GLN A 151 24.40 5.01 1.32
CA GLN A 151 24.47 6.16 2.24
C GLN A 151 23.28 7.10 2.04
N ASP A 152 23.11 8.07 2.93
CA ASP A 152 22.09 9.11 2.77
C ASP A 152 22.32 9.93 1.49
N ILE A 153 21.35 9.90 0.56
CA ILE A 153 21.47 10.58 -0.74
C ILE A 153 21.66 12.08 -0.61
N ARG A 154 21.20 12.69 0.49
CA ARG A 154 21.35 14.13 0.76
C ARG A 154 22.81 14.54 0.97
N THR A 155 23.69 13.60 1.30
CA THR A 155 25.09 13.87 1.68
C THR A 155 26.13 13.10 0.87
N CYS A 156 25.74 12.02 0.17
CA CYS A 156 26.69 11.13 -0.50
C CYS A 156 27.25 11.64 -1.84
N GLY A 157 26.78 12.78 -2.35
CA GLY A 157 27.24 13.38 -3.61
C GLY A 157 26.63 12.80 -4.89
N HIS A 158 25.96 11.65 -4.83
CA HIS A 158 25.20 11.12 -5.97
C HIS A 158 23.91 11.92 -6.20
N GLN A 159 23.57 12.14 -7.48
CA GLN A 159 22.37 12.85 -7.88
C GLN A 159 21.29 11.89 -8.37
N VAL A 160 20.05 12.18 -8.00
CA VAL A 160 18.88 11.45 -8.51
C VAL A 160 18.85 11.54 -10.03
N SER A 161 18.71 10.38 -10.67
CA SER A 161 18.66 10.25 -12.12
C SER A 161 17.83 9.02 -12.49
N ARG A 162 17.86 8.62 -13.76
CA ARG A 162 17.22 7.39 -14.22
C ARG A 162 17.78 6.15 -13.52
N ASP A 163 19.08 6.13 -13.24
CA ASP A 163 19.79 4.97 -12.71
C ASP A 163 20.06 5.07 -11.20
N ILE A 164 19.84 6.26 -10.62
CA ILE A 164 20.08 6.53 -9.20
C ILE A 164 18.78 7.06 -8.57
N HIS A 165 18.24 6.27 -7.65
CA HIS A 165 17.07 6.58 -6.83
C HIS A 165 17.41 6.47 -5.34
N PHE A 166 16.46 6.73 -4.47
CA PHE A 166 16.63 6.50 -3.03
C PHE A 166 15.48 5.73 -2.43
N TYR A 167 15.79 4.87 -1.45
CA TYR A 167 14.80 4.15 -0.67
C TYR A 167 14.36 4.96 0.54
N TYR A 168 13.06 5.02 0.78
CA TYR A 168 12.52 5.57 2.02
C TYR A 168 12.74 4.58 3.17
N ARG A 169 13.81 4.75 3.95
CA ARG A 169 14.09 3.93 5.14
C ARG A 169 13.44 4.52 6.38
N GLY A 170 12.96 3.64 7.25
CA GLY A 170 12.39 4.03 8.54
C GLY A 170 11.12 4.85 8.41
N VAL A 171 10.19 4.45 7.53
CA VAL A 171 8.86 5.10 7.44
C VAL A 171 8.15 4.98 8.77
N GLU A 172 8.05 6.09 9.49
CA GLU A 172 7.56 6.14 10.86
C GLU A 172 6.04 6.31 10.91
N LYS A 173 5.51 7.20 10.06
CA LYS A 173 4.11 7.62 10.14
C LYS A 173 3.56 8.04 8.79
N ILE A 174 2.34 7.60 8.48
CA ILE A 174 1.51 8.21 7.44
C ILE A 174 0.80 9.41 8.07
N LEU A 175 1.05 10.60 7.53
CA LEU A 175 0.48 11.84 8.05
C LEU A 175 -0.91 12.09 7.50
N GLU A 176 -1.07 11.84 6.20
CA GLU A 176 -2.35 11.97 5.48
C GLU A 176 -2.27 11.23 4.14
N THR A 177 -3.43 11.08 3.53
CA THR A 177 -3.57 10.73 2.11
C THR A 177 -4.41 11.80 1.43
N SER A 178 -4.13 12.15 0.20
CA SER A 178 -4.83 13.23 -0.49
C SER A 178 -5.39 12.80 -1.82
N LEU A 179 -6.59 13.30 -2.15
CA LEU A 179 -7.10 13.34 -3.52
C LEU A 179 -6.41 14.51 -4.24
N VAL A 180 -5.71 14.23 -5.33
CA VAL A 180 -4.86 15.24 -6.01
C VAL A 180 -5.11 15.26 -7.52
N TYR A 181 -4.72 16.37 -8.16
CA TYR A 181 -4.76 16.49 -9.61
C TYR A 181 -3.78 15.51 -10.31
N ARG A 182 -2.63 15.23 -9.67
CA ARG A 182 -1.63 14.26 -10.12
C ARG A 182 -0.83 13.72 -8.96
N GLY A 183 -0.71 12.40 -8.87
CA GLY A 183 0.13 11.72 -7.89
C GLY A 183 1.61 11.75 -8.26
N ALA A 184 2.49 11.69 -7.26
CA ALA A 184 3.93 11.58 -7.49
C ALA A 184 4.35 10.17 -7.92
N VAL A 185 3.58 9.15 -7.52
CA VAL A 185 3.79 7.76 -7.91
C VAL A 185 3.03 7.51 -9.22
N PRO A 186 3.70 7.14 -10.32
CA PRO A 186 3.03 6.86 -11.58
C PRO A 186 2.00 5.73 -11.42
N GLY A 187 0.77 5.96 -11.88
CA GLY A 187 -0.30 4.97 -11.86
C GLY A 187 -1.13 4.93 -10.57
N THR A 188 -1.01 5.93 -9.67
CA THR A 188 -1.99 6.04 -8.58
C THR A 188 -3.39 6.14 -9.13
N SER A 189 -4.34 5.54 -8.42
CA SER A 189 -5.72 5.47 -8.87
C SER A 189 -6.69 5.31 -7.70
N ILE A 190 -7.94 5.70 -7.93
CA ILE A 190 -9.06 5.48 -7.02
C ILE A 190 -9.99 4.44 -7.63
N THR A 191 -10.55 3.56 -6.81
CA THR A 191 -11.44 2.49 -7.26
C THR A 191 -12.58 2.23 -6.29
N ASP A 192 -13.71 1.81 -6.85
CA ASP A 192 -14.83 1.19 -6.14
C ASP A 192 -14.70 -0.34 -6.05
N GLN A 193 -13.68 -0.93 -6.69
CA GLN A 193 -13.31 -2.33 -6.55
C GLN A 193 -12.64 -2.53 -5.20
N LEU A 194 -13.46 -2.64 -4.15
CA LEU A 194 -13.00 -2.94 -2.80
C LEU A 194 -12.64 -4.43 -2.62
N ALA A 195 -12.98 -5.29 -3.58
CA ALA A 195 -12.53 -6.68 -3.61
C ALA A 195 -11.02 -6.74 -3.90
N ILE A 196 -10.38 -7.80 -3.42
CA ILE A 196 -9.02 -8.16 -3.79
C ILE A 196 -9.06 -9.62 -4.18
N ASP A 197 -8.92 -9.88 -5.47
CA ASP A 197 -8.58 -11.20 -5.94
C ASP A 197 -7.17 -11.50 -5.47
N LYS A 198 -6.98 -12.50 -4.61
CA LYS A 198 -5.67 -13.15 -4.48
C LYS A 198 -5.68 -14.42 -5.32
N PRO A 199 -4.67 -14.64 -6.17
CA PRO A 199 -4.40 -16.00 -6.64
C PRO A 199 -4.13 -16.88 -5.42
N ASN A 200 -4.61 -18.13 -5.47
CA ASN A 200 -4.49 -19.14 -4.41
C ASN A 200 -3.27 -18.90 -3.53
N SER A 201 -3.51 -18.71 -2.22
CA SER A 201 -2.50 -18.74 -1.18
C SER A 201 -1.87 -20.13 -1.12
N GLY A 202 -1.02 -20.44 -2.10
CA GLY A 202 -0.22 -21.65 -2.10
C GLY A 202 0.72 -21.61 -0.91
N VAL A 203 0.93 -22.76 -0.30
CA VAL A 203 1.94 -22.92 0.75
C VAL A 203 3.30 -22.78 0.07
N PHE A 204 4.08 -21.78 0.43
CA PHE A 204 5.43 -21.61 -0.13
C PHE A 204 6.45 -22.31 0.77
N ARG A 205 7.30 -23.16 0.17
CA ARG A 205 8.46 -23.74 0.85
C ARG A 205 9.69 -22.87 0.62
N LEU A 206 10.42 -22.59 1.70
CA LEU A 206 11.75 -21.97 1.63
C LEU A 206 12.80 -23.02 1.32
N ILE A 207 13.57 -22.82 0.25
CA ILE A 207 14.70 -23.67 -0.13
C ILE A 207 16.00 -22.85 0.00
N PRO A 208 17.03 -23.32 0.73
CA PRO A 208 18.32 -22.64 0.80
C PRO A 208 18.95 -22.52 -0.58
N ALA A 209 19.47 -21.35 -0.94
CA ALA A 209 20.35 -21.23 -2.09
C ALA A 209 21.64 -22.00 -1.77
N ALA A 210 21.79 -23.21 -2.32
CA ALA A 210 22.96 -24.04 -2.06
C ALA A 210 24.24 -23.30 -2.45
N SER A 211 25.23 -23.30 -1.55
CA SER A 211 26.56 -22.78 -1.80
C SER A 211 27.32 -23.74 -2.72
N GLY A 212 27.18 -23.53 -4.02
CA GLY A 212 28.14 -24.00 -5.03
C GLY A 212 27.94 -25.41 -5.58
N GLN A 213 27.96 -25.45 -6.91
CA GLN A 213 28.33 -26.52 -7.85
C GLN A 213 27.23 -27.41 -8.49
N PHE A 214 27.16 -27.23 -9.82
CA PHE A 214 26.52 -28.00 -10.91
C PHE A 214 24.98 -28.08 -10.89
N GLY A 215 24.27 -27.88 -11.99
CA GLY A 215 24.61 -27.64 -13.39
C GLY A 215 23.28 -27.63 -14.16
N LEU A 216 23.16 -26.80 -15.20
CA LEU A 216 22.11 -26.83 -16.24
C LEU A 216 20.73 -27.38 -15.79
N ALA A 217 20.01 -26.61 -14.98
CA ALA A 217 18.56 -26.70 -14.90
C ALA A 217 18.03 -25.27 -14.97
N SER A 218 17.20 -25.02 -15.99
CA SER A 218 16.45 -23.83 -16.35
C SER A 218 16.40 -22.68 -15.33
N GLU A 219 16.56 -21.45 -15.83
CA GLU A 219 16.19 -20.23 -15.12
C GLU A 219 14.94 -20.42 -14.25
N PRO A 220 14.91 -19.87 -13.02
CA PRO A 220 13.77 -20.02 -12.14
C PRO A 220 12.55 -19.46 -12.85
N ASN A 221 11.61 -20.35 -13.18
CA ASN A 221 10.30 -20.01 -13.71
C ASN A 221 9.70 -18.88 -12.84
N SER A 222 8.96 -17.96 -13.45
CA SER A 222 8.49 -16.66 -12.89
C SER A 222 7.71 -16.70 -11.56
N LYS A 223 7.60 -17.87 -10.93
CA LYS A 223 6.96 -18.16 -9.64
C LYS A 223 7.92 -18.14 -8.43
N THR A 224 9.19 -17.80 -8.62
CA THR A 224 10.22 -17.93 -7.57
C THR A 224 10.67 -16.57 -7.05
N VAL A 225 10.32 -16.21 -5.81
CA VAL A 225 10.74 -14.95 -5.18
C VAL A 225 11.93 -15.20 -4.24
N ALA A 226 12.97 -14.37 -4.34
CA ALA A 226 14.16 -14.48 -3.48
C ALA A 226 13.95 -13.73 -2.15
N ALA A 227 14.30 -14.38 -1.03
CA ALA A 227 14.27 -13.80 0.31
C ALA A 227 15.64 -13.89 1.00
N ARG A 228 15.94 -12.96 1.92
CA ARG A 228 17.12 -13.03 2.79
C ARG A 228 16.70 -13.20 4.24
N LEU A 229 17.22 -14.22 4.92
CA LEU A 229 17.00 -14.46 6.34
C LEU A 229 18.34 -14.75 7.02
N GLY A 230 18.72 -13.96 8.03
CA GLY A 230 20.00 -14.15 8.75
C GLY A 230 21.24 -14.13 7.84
N GLY A 231 21.25 -13.28 6.81
CA GLY A 231 22.37 -13.17 5.86
C GLY A 231 22.44 -14.25 4.77
N ARG A 232 21.55 -15.26 4.79
CA ARG A 232 21.48 -16.33 3.78
C ARG A 232 20.35 -16.07 2.78
N ARG A 233 20.57 -16.40 1.50
CA ARG A 233 19.56 -16.30 0.43
C ARG A 233 18.71 -17.58 0.37
N PHE A 234 17.41 -17.40 0.19
CA PHE A 234 16.42 -18.47 0.04
C PHE A 234 15.55 -18.22 -1.18
N TYR A 235 15.04 -19.29 -1.77
CA TYR A 235 14.03 -19.26 -2.81
C TYR A 235 12.68 -19.69 -2.24
N LEU A 236 11.62 -18.96 -2.58
CA LEU A 236 10.24 -19.32 -2.28
C LEU A 236 9.68 -20.14 -3.45
N VAL A 237 9.28 -21.37 -3.19
CA VAL A 237 8.66 -22.27 -4.18
C VAL A 237 7.25 -22.61 -3.75
N MET A 238 6.27 -22.45 -4.65
CA MET A 238 4.88 -22.88 -4.44
C MET A 238 4.82 -24.41 -4.26
N GLN A 239 4.16 -24.89 -3.20
CA GLN A 239 3.73 -26.28 -3.12
C GLN A 239 2.49 -26.46 -3.99
N GLU A 240 2.52 -27.50 -4.82
CA GLU A 240 1.32 -28.04 -5.50
C GLU A 240 0.40 -28.72 -4.50
#